data_AF-A0AAW2DIC3-F1
#
_entry.id   AF-A0AAW2DIC3-F1
#
_cell.length_a   1.000
_cell.length_b   1.000
_cell.length_c   1.000
_cell.angle_alpha   90.00
_cell.angle_beta   90.00
_cell.angle_gamma   90.00
#
_symmetry.space_group_name_H-M   'P 1'
#
loop_
_entity.id
_entity.type
_entity.pdbx_description
1 polymer ?
#
loop_
_entity_poly.entity_id
_entity_poly.type
_entity_poly.pdbx_seq_one_letter_code
_entity_poly.pdbx_strand_id
1 'polypeptide(L)'
;MVANNYLDEGRPHTEVIELIALGFTGKLLQWWNNCLTEGSKDDIKSAVRKDEEGLPIFDERLGRGIPDEVNTLIYTIMKHFVGKPSNITSRIYDQLSNLRCRTLGDYKWYKDVFTTRVMHRSNCNSPFWKEKFINGLPRLFGQKVKETLCNPLGVIDYDNLTYGDISSTICSEGMKMCRDFKI
;
A
#
# COMPACT_ATOMS: atom_id res chain seq x y z
N MET A 1 10.33 -3.21 23.01
CA MET A 1 10.88 -2.46 21.86
C MET A 1 10.66 -0.99 22.18
N VAL A 2 11.71 -0.28 22.60
CA VAL A 2 11.59 1.09 23.12
C VAL A 2 11.43 2.03 21.93
N ALA A 3 10.19 2.45 21.67
CA ALA A 3 9.93 3.61 20.83
C ALA A 3 10.42 4.83 21.61
N ASN A 4 11.24 5.68 20.98
CA ASN A 4 11.73 6.97 21.49
C ASN A 4 13.13 7.01 22.17
N ASN A 5 14.11 6.23 21.70
CA ASN A 5 15.51 6.40 22.15
C ASN A 5 16.13 7.79 21.84
N TYR A 6 15.49 8.62 21.01
CA TYR A 6 15.96 9.98 20.73
C TYR A 6 15.52 11.02 21.78
N LEU A 7 14.65 10.65 22.72
CA LEU A 7 14.17 11.55 23.78
C LEU A 7 15.10 11.61 25.00
N ASP A 8 16.11 10.73 25.09
CA ASP A 8 16.75 10.43 26.38
C ASP A 8 18.04 11.20 26.69
N GLU A 9 18.45 12.21 25.92
CA GLU A 9 19.75 12.86 26.17
C GLU A 9 19.79 14.35 25.87
N GLY A 10 18.91 15.19 26.43
CA GLY A 10 19.15 16.64 26.58
C GLY A 10 19.53 17.44 25.31
N ARG A 11 19.43 16.84 24.12
CA ARG A 11 19.74 17.47 22.84
C ARG A 11 18.56 18.35 22.46
N PRO A 12 18.80 19.56 21.95
CA PRO A 12 17.71 20.36 21.42
C PRO A 12 17.03 19.55 20.30
N HIS A 13 15.73 19.29 20.49
CA HIS A 13 14.84 18.65 19.51
C HIS A 13 15.02 19.19 18.07
N THR A 14 15.45 20.44 17.97
CA THR A 14 15.74 21.19 16.76
C THR A 14 16.72 20.51 15.79
N GLU A 15 17.64 19.65 16.26
CA GLU A 15 18.66 19.03 15.41
C GLU A 15 18.30 17.60 14.93
N VAL A 16 17.28 16.95 15.50
CA VAL A 16 16.94 15.55 15.19
C VAL A 16 16.55 15.38 13.71
N ILE A 17 15.77 16.32 13.17
CA ILE A 17 15.35 16.30 11.77
C ILE A 17 16.54 16.50 10.83
N GLU A 18 17.51 17.32 11.22
CA GLU A 18 18.70 17.57 10.42
C GLU A 18 19.57 16.32 10.34
N LEU A 19 19.76 15.63 11.47
CA LEU A 19 20.45 14.34 11.52
C LEU A 19 19.75 13.26 10.68
N ILE A 20 18.41 13.19 10.72
CA ILE A 20 17.65 12.27 9.87
C ILE A 20 17.80 12.63 8.39
N ALA A 21 17.72 13.93 8.05
CA ALA A 21 17.83 14.41 6.69
C ALA A 21 19.20 14.16 6.07
N LEU A 22 20.28 14.15 6.86
CA LEU A 22 21.62 13.74 6.40
C LEU A 22 21.65 12.28 5.89
N GLY A 23 20.77 11.42 6.39
CA GLY A 23 20.61 10.05 5.93
C GLY A 23 19.77 9.89 4.66
N PHE A 24 19.14 10.96 4.17
CA PHE A 24 18.32 10.87 2.96
C PHE A 24 19.19 10.71 1.72
N THR A 25 18.76 9.83 0.83
CA THR A 25 19.44 9.56 -0.45
C THR A 25 18.43 9.46 -1.59
N GLY A 26 18.91 9.57 -2.82
CA GLY A 26 18.10 9.43 -4.04
C GLY A 26 16.91 10.39 -4.08
N LYS A 27 15.72 9.84 -4.38
CA LYS A 27 14.48 10.62 -4.52
C LYS A 27 14.07 11.33 -3.23
N LEU A 28 14.36 10.74 -2.08
CA LEU A 28 14.00 11.33 -0.79
C LEU A 28 14.84 12.59 -0.51
N LEU A 29 16.14 12.54 -0.82
CA LEU A 29 17.02 13.71 -0.72
C LEU A 29 16.63 14.82 -1.69
N GLN A 30 16.33 14.47 -2.94
CA GLN A 30 15.89 15.45 -3.94
C GLN A 30 14.57 16.11 -3.55
N TRP A 31 13.63 15.35 -3.01
CA TRP A 31 12.38 15.90 -2.46
C TRP A 31 12.66 16.87 -1.32
N TRP A 32 13.48 16.46 -0.34
CA TRP A 32 13.82 17.29 0.80
C TRP A 32 14.48 18.61 0.37
N ASN A 33 15.44 18.57 -0.55
CA ASN A 33 16.19 19.75 -0.98
C ASN A 33 15.42 20.66 -1.94
N ASN A 34 14.66 20.08 -2.88
CA ASN A 34 14.13 20.82 -4.03
C ASN A 34 12.60 20.99 -4.01
N CYS A 35 11.86 20.12 -3.32
CA CYS A 35 10.39 20.17 -3.30
C CYS A 35 9.83 20.83 -2.04
N LEU A 36 10.52 20.70 -0.89
CA LEU A 36 10.12 21.39 0.34
C LEU A 36 10.71 22.80 0.36
N THR A 37 9.86 23.78 0.67
CA THR A 37 10.32 25.14 0.98
C THR A 37 10.96 25.17 2.37
N GLU A 38 11.81 26.15 2.62
CA GLU A 38 12.40 26.34 3.97
C GLU A 38 11.32 26.52 5.04
N GLY A 39 10.24 27.27 4.75
CA GLY A 39 9.10 27.39 5.66
C GLY A 39 8.45 26.04 6.00
N SER A 40 8.29 25.14 5.03
CA SER A 40 7.76 23.80 5.30
C SER A 40 8.74 22.93 6.09
N LYS A 41 10.05 23.12 5.92
CA LYS A 41 11.06 22.44 6.74
C LYS A 41 11.01 22.95 8.17
N ASP A 42 10.84 24.25 8.37
CA ASP A 42 10.69 24.87 9.69
C ASP A 42 9.41 24.40 10.37
N ASP A 43 8.28 24.35 9.66
CA ASP A 43 7.02 23.79 10.17
C ASP A 43 7.18 22.35 10.68
N ILE A 44 7.96 21.53 9.96
CA ILE A 44 8.29 20.16 10.38
C ILE A 44 9.17 20.17 11.64
N LYS A 45 10.23 21.00 11.65
CA LYS A 45 11.18 21.08 12.78
C LYS A 45 10.55 21.60 14.05
N SER A 46 9.56 22.49 13.95
CA SER A 46 8.85 23.08 15.09
C SER A 46 7.52 22.39 15.40
N ALA A 47 7.25 21.22 14.81
CA ALA A 47 5.97 20.55 14.99
C ALA A 47 5.78 20.10 16.44
N VAL A 48 4.57 20.30 16.93
CA VAL A 48 4.14 19.90 18.27
C VAL A 48 2.90 19.03 18.18
N ARG A 49 2.75 18.12 19.14
CA ARG A 49 1.59 17.23 19.20
C ARG A 49 0.33 18.04 19.43
N LYS A 50 -0.74 17.66 18.75
CA LYS A 50 -2.05 18.32 18.85
C LYS A 50 -3.10 17.35 19.38
N ASP A 51 -4.10 17.88 20.07
CA ASP A 51 -5.31 17.14 20.47
C ASP A 51 -6.29 16.98 19.29
N GLU A 52 -7.47 16.42 19.57
CA GLU A 52 -8.50 16.15 18.56
C GLU A 52 -9.08 17.45 17.97
N GLU A 53 -9.02 18.55 18.71
CA GLU A 53 -9.43 19.90 18.32
C GLU A 53 -8.32 20.65 17.56
N GLY A 54 -7.13 20.07 17.46
CA GLY A 54 -5.98 20.65 16.75
C GLY A 54 -5.19 21.68 17.56
N LEU A 55 -5.42 21.77 18.87
CA LEU A 55 -4.69 22.62 19.80
C LEU A 55 -3.40 21.92 20.26
N PRO A 56 -2.30 22.65 20.48
CA PRO A 56 -1.06 22.07 20.98
C PRO A 56 -1.25 21.44 22.35
N ILE A 57 -0.81 20.19 22.51
CA ILE A 57 -0.75 19.53 23.81
C ILE A 57 0.51 20.02 24.52
N PHE A 58 0.31 20.74 25.63
CA PHE A 58 1.39 21.24 26.47
C PHE A 58 1.82 20.20 27.50
N ASP A 59 3.13 20.08 27.68
CA ASP A 59 3.68 19.43 28.86
C ASP A 59 3.82 20.47 29.98
N GLU A 60 2.96 20.39 30.99
CA GLU A 60 2.95 21.31 32.13
C GLU A 60 4.29 21.35 32.88
N ARG A 61 5.11 20.29 32.81
CA ARG A 61 6.43 20.24 33.45
C ARG A 61 7.50 21.03 32.68
N LEU A 62 7.35 21.11 31.36
CA LEU A 62 8.32 21.76 30.47
C LEU A 62 7.88 23.16 30.03
N GLY A 63 6.62 23.54 30.27
CA GLY A 63 6.06 24.85 29.88
C GLY A 63 5.99 25.06 28.36
N ARG A 64 6.05 23.98 27.57
CA ARG A 64 6.04 24.02 26.10
C ARG A 64 5.26 22.84 25.51
N GLY A 65 4.88 22.96 24.23
CA GLY A 65 4.23 21.89 23.49
C GLY A 65 5.11 20.64 23.39
N ILE A 66 4.50 19.46 23.42
CA ILE A 66 5.22 18.19 23.25
C ILE A 66 5.77 18.12 21.81
N PRO A 67 7.09 17.97 21.62
CA PRO A 67 7.70 17.90 20.29
C PRO A 67 7.18 16.70 19.48
N ASP A 68 6.86 16.92 18.19
CA ASP A 68 6.29 15.93 17.27
C ASP A 68 6.91 16.01 15.85
N GLU A 69 8.11 16.57 15.76
CA GLU A 69 8.86 16.81 14.53
C GLU A 69 9.10 15.52 13.73
N VAL A 70 9.47 14.42 14.39
CA VAL A 70 9.75 13.13 13.73
C VAL A 70 8.48 12.53 13.13
N ASN A 71 7.37 12.54 13.88
CA ASN A 71 6.09 12.01 13.38
C ASN A 71 5.57 12.87 12.22
N THR A 72 5.72 14.18 12.31
CA THR A 72 5.36 15.12 11.26
C THR A 72 6.21 14.91 10.00
N LEU A 73 7.52 14.69 10.15
CA LEU A 73 8.41 14.33 9.03
C LEU A 73 7.96 13.01 8.36
N ILE A 74 7.75 11.95 9.15
CA ILE A 74 7.30 10.64 8.64
C ILE A 74 5.98 10.78 7.89
N TYR A 75 5.00 11.46 8.49
CA TYR A 75 3.71 11.70 7.86
C TYR A 75 3.85 12.49 6.55
N THR A 76 4.71 13.51 6.52
CA THR A 76 4.92 14.34 5.33
C THR A 76 5.58 13.55 4.21
N ILE A 77 6.58 12.71 4.52
CA ILE A 77 7.20 11.77 3.57
C ILE A 77 6.13 10.81 3.02
N MET A 78 5.37 10.15 3.90
CA MET A 78 4.30 9.23 3.49
C MET A 78 3.27 9.94 2.60
N LYS A 79 2.82 11.14 2.99
CA LYS A 79 1.85 11.91 2.22
C LYS A 79 2.37 12.30 0.84
N HIS A 80 3.65 12.63 0.70
CA HIS A 80 4.23 13.00 -0.59
C HIS A 80 4.40 11.80 -1.53
N PHE A 81 5.04 10.73 -1.05
CA PHE A 81 5.40 9.58 -1.90
C PHE A 81 4.28 8.55 -2.03
N VAL A 82 3.46 8.40 -0.99
CA VAL A 82 2.40 7.40 -0.91
C VAL A 82 1.02 8.05 -0.94
N GLY A 83 0.86 9.32 -0.61
CA GLY A 83 -0.46 9.96 -0.46
C GLY A 83 -1.00 9.86 0.97
N LYS A 84 -2.11 10.56 1.25
CA LYS A 84 -2.74 10.52 2.58
C LYS A 84 -3.10 9.08 2.97
N PRO A 85 -2.74 8.60 4.18
CA PRO A 85 -3.07 7.23 4.62
C PRO A 85 -4.56 6.87 4.47
N SER A 86 -5.45 7.82 4.76
CA SER A 86 -6.91 7.67 4.57
C SER A 86 -7.33 7.39 3.13
N ASN A 87 -6.51 7.78 2.14
CA ASN A 87 -6.79 7.61 0.71
C ASN A 87 -6.04 6.42 0.08
N ILE A 88 -5.17 5.72 0.82
CA ILE A 88 -4.42 4.58 0.28
C ILE A 88 -5.38 3.45 -0.08
N THR A 89 -6.34 3.14 0.80
CA THR A 89 -7.32 2.08 0.59
C THR A 89 -8.25 2.35 -0.59
N SER A 90 -8.69 3.60 -0.79
CA SER A 90 -9.52 3.98 -1.94
C SER A 90 -8.71 3.91 -3.24
N ARG A 91 -7.48 4.43 -3.25
CA ARG A 91 -6.61 4.34 -4.43
C ARG A 91 -6.30 2.90 -4.83
N ILE A 92 -6.00 2.02 -3.87
CA ILE A 92 -5.78 0.60 -4.15
C ILE A 92 -7.06 -0.04 -4.71
N TYR A 93 -8.22 0.33 -4.17
CA TYR A 93 -9.50 -0.13 -4.69
C TYR A 93 -9.67 0.27 -6.16
N ASP A 94 -9.49 1.54 -6.50
CA ASP A 94 -9.64 2.04 -7.87
C ASP A 94 -8.65 1.38 -8.83
N GLN A 95 -7.42 1.21 -8.36
CA GLN A 95 -6.37 0.52 -9.09
C GLN A 95 -6.71 -0.95 -9.39
N LEU A 96 -7.16 -1.72 -8.40
CA LEU A 96 -7.56 -3.12 -8.59
C LEU A 96 -8.87 -3.24 -9.37
N SER A 97 -9.81 -2.30 -9.16
CA SER A 97 -11.11 -2.27 -9.83
C SER A 97 -10.97 -2.12 -11.35
N ASN A 98 -9.95 -1.39 -11.79
CA ASN A 98 -9.65 -1.14 -13.21
C ASN A 98 -8.58 -2.08 -13.79
N LEU A 99 -7.87 -2.85 -12.97
CA LEU A 99 -6.83 -3.77 -13.45
C LEU A 99 -7.45 -4.92 -14.25
N ARG A 100 -6.93 -5.15 -15.46
CA ARG A 100 -7.34 -6.25 -16.35
C ARG A 100 -6.11 -6.89 -16.99
N CYS A 101 -6.18 -8.21 -17.13
CA CYS A 101 -5.28 -9.02 -17.94
C CYS A 101 -5.80 -9.00 -19.38
N ARG A 102 -5.10 -8.28 -20.27
CA ARG A 102 -5.56 -8.11 -21.65
C ARG A 102 -5.40 -9.39 -22.46
N THR A 103 -4.27 -10.07 -22.30
CA THR A 103 -3.95 -11.32 -22.97
C THR A 103 -3.38 -12.33 -21.97
N LEU A 104 -3.39 -13.62 -22.29
CA LEU A 104 -2.75 -14.63 -21.44
C LEU A 104 -1.23 -14.43 -21.33
N GLY A 105 -0.58 -13.78 -22.31
CA GLY A 105 0.82 -13.40 -22.23
C GLY A 105 1.11 -12.39 -21.11
N ASP A 106 0.13 -11.53 -20.79
CA ASP A 106 0.23 -10.53 -19.72
C ASP A 106 -0.05 -11.12 -18.33
N TYR A 107 -0.43 -12.40 -18.24
CA TYR A 107 -0.92 -12.99 -16.99
C TYR A 107 0.10 -12.90 -15.85
N LYS A 108 1.39 -13.11 -16.13
CA LYS A 108 2.44 -13.01 -15.11
C LYS A 108 2.46 -11.60 -14.49
N TRP A 109 2.50 -10.57 -15.33
CA TRP A 109 2.45 -9.18 -14.88
C TRP A 109 1.15 -8.87 -14.13
N TYR A 110 0.00 -9.31 -14.67
CA TYR A 110 -1.30 -9.11 -14.05
C TYR A 110 -1.36 -9.70 -12.64
N LYS A 111 -0.94 -10.96 -12.50
CA LYS A 111 -0.88 -11.68 -11.22
C LYS A 111 -0.02 -10.94 -10.21
N ASP A 112 1.20 -10.58 -10.60
CA ASP A 112 2.16 -9.94 -9.71
C ASP A 112 1.65 -8.55 -9.28
N VAL A 113 1.07 -7.76 -10.19
CA VAL A 113 0.51 -6.45 -9.86
C VAL A 113 -0.73 -6.57 -8.98
N PHE A 114 -1.65 -7.47 -9.31
CA PHE A 114 -2.88 -7.66 -8.53
C PHE A 114 -2.56 -8.12 -7.11
N THR A 115 -1.76 -9.18 -6.97
CA THR A 115 -1.38 -9.74 -5.66
C THR A 115 -0.61 -8.72 -4.82
N THR A 116 0.39 -8.04 -5.39
CA THR A 116 1.12 -6.98 -4.68
C THR A 116 0.19 -5.90 -4.14
N ARG A 117 -0.79 -5.44 -4.94
CA ARG A 117 -1.70 -4.37 -4.54
C ARG A 117 -2.76 -4.82 -3.53
N VAL A 118 -3.33 -6.02 -3.71
CA VAL A 118 -4.38 -6.51 -2.82
C VAL A 118 -3.86 -6.79 -1.41
N MET A 119 -2.60 -7.23 -1.26
CA MET A 119 -1.98 -7.49 0.06
C MET A 119 -1.86 -6.24 0.94
N HIS A 120 -1.94 -5.04 0.36
CA HIS A 120 -1.97 -3.79 1.12
C HIS A 120 -3.36 -3.46 1.70
N ARG A 121 -4.35 -4.34 1.52
CA ARG A 121 -5.70 -4.20 2.08
C ARG A 121 -5.90 -5.11 3.29
N SER A 122 -6.60 -4.59 4.30
CA SER A 122 -7.02 -5.39 5.46
C SER A 122 -7.94 -6.55 5.08
N ASN A 123 -8.82 -6.36 4.10
CA ASN A 123 -9.75 -7.38 3.62
C ASN A 123 -9.26 -8.17 2.40
N CYS A 124 -7.94 -8.29 2.21
CA CYS A 124 -7.34 -8.89 1.00
C CYS A 124 -7.79 -10.33 0.70
N ASN A 125 -8.18 -11.10 1.73
CA ASN A 125 -8.62 -12.49 1.59
C ASN A 125 -10.13 -12.64 1.34
N SER A 126 -10.88 -11.54 1.15
CA SER A 126 -12.33 -11.62 0.96
C SER A 126 -12.71 -12.27 -0.37
N PRO A 127 -13.89 -12.93 -0.45
CA PRO A 127 -14.45 -13.46 -1.69
C PRO A 127 -14.46 -12.46 -2.85
N PHE A 128 -14.81 -11.22 -2.55
CA PHE A 128 -14.85 -10.13 -3.52
C PHE A 128 -13.54 -9.99 -4.30
N TRP A 129 -12.39 -10.03 -3.63
CA TRP A 129 -11.11 -9.85 -4.31
C TRP A 129 -10.66 -11.07 -5.09
N LYS A 130 -10.97 -12.28 -4.62
CA LYS A 130 -10.73 -13.53 -5.34
C LYS A 130 -11.56 -13.60 -6.60
N GLU A 131 -12.84 -13.26 -6.51
CA GLU A 131 -13.71 -13.11 -7.68
C GLU A 131 -13.18 -12.02 -8.63
N LYS A 132 -12.80 -10.86 -8.08
CA LYS A 132 -12.25 -9.77 -8.89
C LYS A 132 -10.99 -10.18 -9.64
N PHE A 133 -10.13 -10.99 -9.03
CA PHE A 133 -8.93 -11.52 -9.64
C PHE A 133 -9.25 -12.39 -10.87
N ILE A 134 -10.29 -13.22 -10.80
CA ILE A 134 -10.74 -14.04 -11.94
C ILE A 134 -11.44 -13.16 -12.99
N ASN A 135 -12.29 -12.23 -12.56
CA ASN A 135 -13.00 -11.30 -13.46
C ASN A 135 -12.07 -10.34 -14.21
N GLY A 136 -10.81 -10.21 -13.76
CA GLY A 136 -9.81 -9.44 -14.48
C GLY A 136 -9.19 -10.17 -15.67
N LEU A 137 -9.41 -11.47 -15.83
CA LEU A 137 -8.92 -12.27 -16.95
C LEU A 137 -9.67 -11.97 -18.27
N PRO A 138 -9.13 -12.35 -19.44
CA PRO A 138 -9.88 -12.31 -20.70
C PRO A 138 -11.21 -13.07 -20.57
N ARG A 139 -12.31 -12.48 -21.02
CA ARG A 139 -13.69 -12.91 -20.69
C ARG A 139 -13.94 -14.41 -20.81
N LEU A 140 -13.67 -14.99 -21.98
CA LEU A 140 -13.92 -16.42 -22.23
C LEU A 140 -13.04 -17.32 -21.36
N PHE A 141 -11.79 -16.91 -21.17
CA PHE A 141 -10.85 -17.63 -20.32
C PHE A 141 -11.24 -17.57 -18.85
N GLY A 142 -11.62 -16.39 -18.37
CA GLY A 142 -12.12 -16.21 -17.00
C GLY A 142 -13.36 -17.05 -16.72
N GLN A 143 -14.26 -17.18 -17.71
CA GLN A 143 -15.40 -18.08 -17.59
C GLN A 143 -14.96 -19.55 -17.47
N LYS A 144 -14.00 -20.00 -18.29
CA LYS A 144 -13.46 -21.37 -18.21
C LYS A 144 -12.82 -21.67 -16.85
N VAL A 145 -12.10 -20.70 -16.29
CA VAL A 145 -11.53 -20.80 -14.94
C VAL A 145 -12.64 -20.90 -13.90
N LYS A 146 -13.72 -20.11 -14.00
CA LYS A 146 -14.88 -20.21 -13.10
C LYS A 146 -15.56 -21.58 -13.18
N GLU A 147 -15.76 -22.11 -14.38
CA GLU A 147 -16.33 -23.46 -14.61
C GLU A 147 -15.47 -24.55 -13.98
N THR A 148 -14.14 -24.36 -13.94
CA THR A 148 -13.23 -25.33 -13.32
C THR A 148 -13.23 -25.24 -11.79
N LEU A 149 -13.45 -24.03 -11.24
CA LEU A 149 -13.45 -23.78 -9.81
C LEU A 149 -14.81 -24.03 -9.15
N CYS A 150 -15.90 -24.04 -9.91
CA CYS A 150 -17.23 -24.26 -9.35
C CYS A 150 -17.45 -25.72 -8.98
N ASN A 151 -18.19 -25.94 -7.89
CA ASN A 151 -18.65 -27.26 -7.49
C ASN A 151 -19.74 -27.79 -8.46
N PRO A 152 -20.23 -29.03 -8.29
CA PRO A 152 -21.31 -29.58 -9.14
C PRO A 152 -22.62 -28.78 -9.15
N LEU A 153 -22.80 -27.86 -8.20
CA LEU A 153 -23.95 -26.94 -8.12
C LEU A 153 -23.68 -25.61 -8.83
N GLY A 154 -22.52 -25.43 -9.47
CA GLY A 154 -22.13 -24.21 -10.17
C GLY A 154 -21.68 -23.06 -9.24
N VAL A 155 -21.43 -23.34 -7.95
CA VAL A 155 -21.03 -22.33 -6.96
C VAL A 155 -19.52 -22.42 -6.71
N ILE A 156 -18.85 -21.28 -6.69
CA ILE A 156 -17.44 -21.18 -6.32
C ILE A 156 -17.33 -20.82 -4.85
N ASP A 157 -16.70 -21.69 -4.07
CA ASP A 157 -16.39 -21.44 -2.66
C ASP A 157 -15.13 -20.58 -2.54
N TYR A 158 -15.33 -19.27 -2.71
CA TYR A 158 -14.22 -18.32 -2.62
C TYR A 158 -13.61 -18.22 -1.23
N ASP A 159 -14.34 -18.53 -0.17
CA ASP A 159 -13.80 -18.42 1.20
C ASP A 159 -12.66 -19.42 1.40
N ASN A 160 -12.82 -20.64 0.88
CA ASN A 160 -11.82 -21.71 0.99
C ASN A 160 -10.73 -21.69 -0.09
N LEU A 161 -10.84 -20.85 -1.13
CA LEU A 161 -9.81 -20.71 -2.16
C LEU A 161 -8.68 -19.77 -1.73
N THR A 162 -7.43 -20.15 -1.99
CA THR A 162 -6.31 -19.20 -1.94
C THR A 162 -6.05 -18.56 -3.30
N TYR A 163 -5.33 -17.43 -3.34
CA TYR A 163 -4.83 -16.89 -4.61
C TYR A 163 -3.90 -17.87 -5.34
N GLY A 164 -3.22 -18.76 -4.60
CA GLY A 164 -2.38 -19.81 -5.16
C GLY A 164 -3.21 -20.87 -5.89
N ASP A 165 -4.34 -21.29 -5.32
CA ASP A 165 -5.25 -22.26 -5.94
C ASP A 165 -5.83 -21.68 -7.24
N ILE A 166 -6.33 -20.44 -7.19
CA ILE A 166 -6.85 -19.74 -8.37
C ILE A 166 -5.75 -19.61 -9.43
N SER A 167 -4.53 -19.22 -9.04
CA SER A 167 -3.42 -19.08 -9.96
C SER A 167 -3.01 -20.40 -10.61
N SER A 168 -3.05 -21.49 -9.85
CA SER A 168 -2.73 -22.84 -10.32
C SER A 168 -3.78 -23.32 -11.33
N THR A 169 -5.06 -23.08 -11.06
CA THR A 169 -6.16 -23.37 -12.00
C THR A 169 -6.00 -22.56 -13.29
N ILE A 170 -5.70 -21.26 -13.20
CA ILE A 170 -5.42 -20.42 -14.36
C ILE A 170 -4.28 -20.99 -15.21
N CYS A 171 -3.15 -21.35 -14.59
CA CYS A 171 -2.02 -21.94 -15.32
C CYS A 171 -2.42 -23.27 -15.99
N SER A 172 -3.17 -24.13 -15.28
CA SER A 172 -3.64 -25.42 -15.79
C SER A 172 -4.54 -25.26 -17.02
N GLU A 173 -5.56 -24.39 -16.94
CA GLU A 173 -6.47 -24.12 -18.05
C GLU A 173 -5.76 -23.43 -19.23
N GLY A 174 -4.83 -22.52 -18.95
CA GLY A 174 -4.01 -21.89 -19.99
C GLY A 174 -3.19 -22.92 -20.77
N MET A 175 -2.57 -23.87 -20.07
CA MET A 175 -1.83 -24.96 -20.71
C MET A 175 -2.73 -25.91 -21.51
N LYS A 176 -3.96 -26.17 -21.07
CA LYS A 176 -4.93 -26.98 -21.83
C LYS A 176 -5.31 -26.29 -23.14
N MET A 177 -5.67 -25.02 -23.10
CA MET A 177 -5.99 -24.26 -24.31
C MET A 177 -4.82 -24.23 -25.30
N CYS A 178 -3.59 -24.03 -24.85
CA CYS A 178 -2.42 -24.08 -25.74
C CYS A 178 -2.26 -25.44 -26.45
N ARG A 179 -2.70 -26.54 -25.82
CA ARG A 179 -2.67 -27.87 -26.45
C ARG A 179 -3.83 -28.09 -27.43
N ASP A 180 -5.01 -27.57 -27.11
CA ASP A 180 -6.22 -27.72 -27.94
C ASP A 180 -6.14 -26.87 -29.22
N PHE A 181 -5.42 -25.74 -29.17
CA PHE A 181 -5.18 -24.84 -30.30
C PHE A 181 -3.90 -25.14 -31.08
N LYS A 182 -3.34 -26.36 -31.03
CA LYS A 182 -2.15 -26.73 -31.80
C LYS A 182 -2.29 -26.38 -33.30
N ILE A 183 -1.66 -25.25 -33.65
CA ILE A 183 -0.80 -25.08 -34.83
C ILE A 183 0.48 -25.89 -34.57
#